data_AF-A0A3S1ML15-F1
#
_entry.id   AF-A0A3S1ML15-F1
#
_cell.length_a   1.000
_cell.length_b   1.000
_cell.length_c   1.000
_cell.angle_alpha   90.00
_cell.angle_beta   90.00
_cell.angle_gamma   90.00
#
_symmetry.space_group_name_H-M   'P 1'
#
loop_
_entity.id
_entity.type
_entity.pdbx_description
1 polymer ?
#
loop_
_entity_poly.entity_id
_entity_poly.type
_entity_poly.pdbx_seq_one_letter_code
_entity_poly.pdbx_strand_id
1 'polypeptide(L)'
;MYEGKLAVLTVSSGGQVTVSYAWGDVADYKPGVADGAGRIVGNTLKLGRLPNGADATFTMQPDGTLAVTYALAGQTYRGQFARQ
;
A
#
# COMPACT_ATOMS: atom_id res chain seq x y z
N MET A 1 -6.29 -9.39 15.44
CA MET A 1 -5.40 -8.46 14.74
C MET A 1 -5.63 -8.63 13.26
N TYR A 2 -6.10 -7.62 12.55
CA TYR A 2 -6.23 -7.63 11.10
C TYR A 2 -4.89 -7.28 10.47
N GLU A 3 -4.37 -8.16 9.63
CA GLU A 3 -3.16 -7.90 8.86
C GLU A 3 -3.47 -7.08 7.61
N GLY A 4 -2.54 -6.20 7.23
CA GLY A 4 -2.64 -5.51 5.95
C GLY A 4 -2.47 -6.47 4.78
N LYS A 5 -3.09 -6.17 3.64
CA LYS A 5 -2.92 -6.93 2.39
C LYS A 5 -2.92 -5.99 1.20
N LEU A 6 -2.08 -6.26 0.22
CA LEU A 6 -2.06 -5.55 -1.05
C LEU A 6 -2.24 -6.55 -2.19
N ALA A 7 -3.32 -6.39 -2.96
CA ALA A 7 -3.54 -7.11 -4.20
C ALA A 7 -3.33 -6.16 -5.37
N VAL A 8 -2.36 -6.46 -6.24
CA VAL A 8 -2.19 -5.75 -7.52
C VAL A 8 -3.15 -6.39 -8.53
N LEU A 9 -4.05 -5.59 -9.10
CA LEU A 9 -5.10 -6.08 -9.99
C LEU A 9 -4.69 -5.92 -11.47
N THR A 10 -4.17 -4.75 -11.83
CA THR A 10 -3.68 -4.50 -13.18
C THR A 10 -2.39 -3.69 -13.15
N VAL A 11 -1.54 -3.92 -14.15
CA VAL A 11 -0.35 -3.10 -14.42
C VAL A 11 -0.34 -2.78 -15.91
N SER A 12 -0.36 -1.50 -16.25
CA SER A 12 -0.24 -1.02 -17.64
C SER A 12 1.22 -0.81 -18.03
N SER A 13 1.50 -0.76 -19.34
CA SER A 13 2.84 -0.48 -19.87
C SER A 13 3.40 0.90 -19.47
N GLY A 14 2.53 1.87 -19.16
CA GLY A 14 2.91 3.19 -18.64
C GLY A 14 3.19 3.23 -17.13
N GLY A 15 3.11 2.09 -16.46
CA GLY A 15 3.32 1.94 -15.02
C GLY A 15 2.13 2.35 -14.17
N GLN A 16 0.96 2.68 -14.74
CA GLN A 16 -0.27 2.79 -13.93
C GLN A 16 -0.67 1.42 -13.40
N VAL A 17 -1.09 1.39 -12.15
CA VAL A 17 -1.48 0.20 -11.41
C VAL A 17 -2.84 0.42 -10.78
N THR A 18 -3.71 -0.58 -10.85
CA THR A 18 -4.88 -0.65 -9.96
C THR A 18 -4.68 -1.73 -8.91
N VAL A 19 -5.16 -1.48 -7.70
CA VAL A 19 -4.97 -2.35 -6.54
C VAL A 19 -6.25 -2.49 -5.75
N SER A 20 -6.34 -3.53 -4.93
CA SER A 20 -7.18 -3.55 -3.73
C SER A 20 -6.27 -3.60 -2.51
N TYR A 21 -6.43 -2.65 -1.59
CA TYR A 21 -5.58 -2.51 -0.42
C TYR A 21 -6.40 -2.59 0.88
N ALA A 22 -6.06 -3.55 1.72
CA ALA A 22 -6.53 -3.64 3.09
C ALA A 22 -5.48 -3.05 4.02
N TRP A 23 -5.81 -1.97 4.74
CA TRP A 23 -5.01 -1.56 5.89
C TRP A 23 -5.46 -2.38 7.10
N GLY A 24 -4.49 -3.00 7.76
CA GLY A 24 -4.71 -3.76 8.99
C GLY A 24 -5.04 -2.85 10.18
N ASP A 25 -4.85 -3.37 11.38
CA ASP A 25 -4.93 -2.54 12.59
C ASP A 25 -3.78 -1.50 12.58
N VAL A 26 -4.13 -0.22 12.47
CA VAL A 26 -3.16 0.89 12.46
C VAL A 26 -3.52 1.86 13.59
N ALA A 27 -2.82 1.74 14.72
CA ALA A 27 -3.13 2.49 15.94
C ALA A 27 -4.63 2.41 16.29
N ASP A 28 -5.31 3.54 16.48
CA ASP A 28 -6.73 3.62 16.82
C ASP A 28 -7.66 3.65 15.59
N TYR A 29 -7.11 3.52 14.38
CA TYR A 29 -7.88 3.54 13.13
C TYR A 29 -8.42 2.16 12.79
N LYS A 30 -9.73 2.09 12.51
CA LYS A 30 -10.39 0.84 12.15
C LYS A 30 -9.81 0.30 10.82
N PRO A 31 -9.57 -1.02 10.74
CA PRO A 31 -9.22 -1.69 9.49
C PRO A 31 -10.25 -1.40 8.40
N GLY A 32 -9.82 -1.44 7.15
CA GLY A 32 -10.68 -1.25 6.00
C GLY A 32 -10.02 -1.67 4.70
N VAL A 33 -10.82 -1.76 3.65
CA VAL A 33 -10.37 -2.07 2.29
C VAL A 33 -10.79 -0.97 1.35
N ALA A 34 -9.92 -0.66 0.38
CA ALA A 34 -10.27 0.23 -0.72
C ALA A 34 -9.58 -0.23 -1.99
N ASP A 35 -10.30 -0.11 -3.10
CA ASP A 35 -9.67 -0.14 -4.41
C ASP A 35 -8.97 1.19 -4.67
N GLY A 36 -7.79 1.12 -5.25
CA GLY A 36 -6.93 2.27 -5.47
C GLY A 36 -6.28 2.23 -6.84
N ALA A 37 -5.84 3.40 -7.28
CA ALA A 37 -4.97 3.55 -8.42
C ALA A 37 -3.63 4.14 -7.97
N GLY A 38 -2.57 3.80 -8.67
CA GLY A 38 -1.23 4.27 -8.38
C GLY A 38 -0.32 4.21 -9.59
N ARG A 39 0.96 4.46 -9.33
CA ARG A 39 2.00 4.35 -10.35
C ARG A 39 3.23 3.67 -9.78
N ILE A 40 3.83 2.79 -10.58
CA ILE A 40 5.17 2.26 -10.34
C ILE A 40 6.19 3.23 -10.94
N VAL A 41 7.16 3.63 -10.13
CA VAL A 41 8.35 4.38 -10.55
C VAL A 41 9.57 3.67 -9.97
N GLY A 42 10.41 3.11 -10.84
CA GLY A 42 11.49 2.22 -10.42
C GLY A 42 10.92 0.98 -9.73
N ASN A 43 11.34 0.73 -8.48
CA ASN A 43 10.86 -0.37 -7.65
C ASN A 43 9.79 0.04 -6.61
N THR A 44 9.25 1.26 -6.72
CA THR A 44 8.26 1.80 -5.79
C THR A 44 6.90 1.96 -6.46
N LEU A 45 5.86 1.37 -5.85
CA LEU A 45 4.47 1.68 -6.11
C LEU A 45 4.02 2.80 -5.17
N LYS A 46 3.52 3.90 -5.73
CA LYS A 46 2.85 4.96 -4.98
C LYS A 46 1.37 4.97 -5.33
N LEU A 47 0.50 4.81 -4.33
CA LEU A 47 -0.94 4.94 -4.51
C LEU A 47 -1.35 6.41 -4.48
N GLY A 48 -2.48 6.71 -5.14
CA GLY A 48 -3.26 7.90 -4.85
C GLY A 48 -3.78 7.88 -3.41
N ARG A 49 -4.21 9.05 -2.93
CA ARG A 49 -4.72 9.20 -1.58
C ARG A 49 -5.94 8.29 -1.37
N LEU A 50 -5.90 7.48 -0.31
CA LEU A 50 -6.95 6.52 0.03
C LEU A 50 -8.19 7.23 0.59
N PRO A 51 -9.38 6.59 0.59
CA PRO A 51 -10.62 7.20 1.08
C PRO A 51 -10.57 7.63 2.55
N ASN A 52 -9.77 6.96 3.38
CA ASN A 52 -9.56 7.34 4.78
C ASN A 52 -8.54 8.49 4.95
N GLY A 53 -8.07 9.08 3.84
CA GLY A 53 -7.15 10.19 3.81
C GLY A 53 -5.67 9.81 3.93
N ALA A 54 -5.34 8.52 3.94
CA ALA A 54 -3.97 8.06 4.03
C ALA A 54 -3.22 8.08 2.68
N ASP A 55 -1.91 8.26 2.77
CA ASP A 55 -0.98 8.06 1.66
C ASP A 55 -0.19 6.77 1.89
N ALA A 56 -0.10 5.92 0.87
CA ALA A 56 0.59 4.62 0.95
C ALA A 56 1.62 4.46 -0.17
N THR A 57 2.84 4.09 0.21
CA THR A 57 3.91 3.73 -0.72
C THR A 57 4.47 2.35 -0.38
N PHE A 58 4.80 1.59 -1.42
CA PHE A 58 5.27 0.23 -1.32
C PHE A 58 6.54 0.08 -2.15
N THR A 59 7.64 -0.32 -1.54
CA THR A 59 8.94 -0.44 -2.21
C THR A 59 9.43 -1.87 -2.14
N MET A 60 9.64 -2.46 -3.32
CA MET A 60 10.19 -3.81 -3.43
C MET A 60 11.63 -3.81 -2.93
N GLN A 61 11.90 -4.63 -1.92
CA GLN A 61 13.23 -4.83 -1.35
C GLN A 61 14.01 -5.89 -2.13
N PRO A 62 15.36 -5.89 -2.04
CA PRO A 62 16.21 -6.88 -2.72
C PRO A 62 15.93 -8.33 -2.30
N ASP A 63 15.45 -8.55 -1.08
CA ASP A 63 15.09 -9.86 -0.53
C ASP A 63 13.71 -10.37 -1.00
N GLY A 64 13.01 -9.60 -1.84
CA GLY A 64 11.69 -9.94 -2.36
C GLY A 64 10.53 -9.58 -1.43
N THR A 65 10.77 -8.98 -0.26
CA THR A 65 9.73 -8.41 0.60
C THR A 65 9.30 -7.03 0.12
N LEU A 66 8.06 -6.64 0.43
CA LEU A 66 7.53 -5.33 0.05
C LEU A 66 7.43 -4.44 1.29
N ALA A 67 8.35 -3.48 1.42
CA ALA A 67 8.30 -2.50 2.50
C ALA A 67 7.16 -1.50 2.25
N VAL A 68 6.36 -1.20 3.27
CA VAL A 68 5.27 -0.22 3.19
C VAL A 68 5.55 0.97 4.10
N THR A 69 5.27 2.16 3.59
CA THR A 69 5.11 3.38 4.38
C THR A 69 3.66 3.83 4.26
N TYR A 70 3.00 4.00 5.40
CA TYR A 70 1.61 4.40 5.50
C TYR A 70 1.49 5.67 6.34
N ALA A 71 1.11 6.78 5.72
CA ALA A 71 0.99 8.06 6.38
C ALA A 71 -0.49 8.42 6.58
N LEU A 72 -0.91 8.63 7.84
CA LEU A 72 -2.29 8.95 8.20
C LEU A 72 -2.30 9.94 9.36
N ALA A 73 -3.05 11.04 9.21
CA ALA A 73 -3.21 12.07 10.24
C ALA A 73 -1.89 12.59 10.83
N GLY A 74 -0.87 12.79 9.99
CA GLY A 74 0.45 13.28 10.40
C GLY A 74 1.34 12.24 11.07
N GLN A 75 0.87 11.00 11.26
CA GLN A 75 1.66 9.86 11.73
C GLN A 75 2.14 9.01 10.55
N THR A 76 3.30 8.38 10.70
CA THR A 76 3.88 7.49 9.70
C THR A 76 4.11 6.12 10.31
N TYR A 77 3.50 5.11 9.70
CA TYR A 77 3.65 3.70 10.05
C TYR A 77 4.48 3.00 8.99
N ARG A 78 5.31 2.05 9.42
CA ARG A 78 6.15 1.24 8.54
C ARG A 78 5.93 -0.23 8.82
N GLY A 79 5.98 -1.02 7.76
CA GLY A 79 5.85 -2.47 7.84
C GLY A 79 6.42 -3.15 6.62
N GLN A 80 6.27 -4.46 6.56
CA GLN A 80 6.68 -5.27 5.42
C GLN A 80 5.59 -6.29 5.10
N PHE A 81 5.39 -6.54 3.81
CA PHE A 81 4.58 -7.65 3.32
C PHE A 81 5.50 -8.74 2.77
N ALA A 82 5.22 -9.98 3.16
CA ALA A 82 5.71 -11.15 2.45
C ALA A 82 4.85 -11.36 1.20
N ARG A 83 5.47 -11.78 0.10
CA ARG A 83 4.73 -12.27 -1.07
C ARG A 83 3.95 -13.52 -0.68
N GLN A 84 2.69 -13.60 -1.08
CA GLN A 84 1.82 -14.77 -0.95
C GLN A 84 1.71 -15.48 -2.30
#